data_AF-A0AAI8CII7-F1
#
_entry.id   AF-A0AAI8CII7-F1
#
_cell.length_a   1.000
_cell.length_b   1.000
_cell.length_c   1.000
_cell.angle_alpha   90.00
_cell.angle_beta   90.00
_cell.angle_gamma   90.00
#
_symmetry.space_group_name_H-M   'P 1'
#
loop_
_entity.id
_entity.type
_entity.pdbx_description
1 polymer ?
#
loop_
_entity_poly.entity_id
_entity_poly.type
_entity_poly.pdbx_seq_one_letter_code
_entity_poly.pdbx_strand_id
1 'polypeptide(L)'
;MKKLILCLLLLGQANFAQTTDEKAEAKKKVEQEKAVLTKPYHEEEDASLKVKELLAVAQKEHKKVLIQVGGNWCIWCLRLNDFINKNEALKQLVDANYLYYHLNWSPKNKNEKFFNQYEGNPGEKHGYPVFMILEASGKLVKVQETGSLEEGKGYSFEKVKTFLASNASN
;
A
#
# COMPACT_ATOMS: atom_id res chain seq x y z
N MET A 1 -39.24 7.49 -56.53
CA MET A 1 -40.08 7.12 -55.37
C MET A 1 -39.22 6.35 -54.37
N LYS A 2 -39.17 6.86 -53.14
CA LYS A 2 -38.90 6.20 -51.83
C LYS A 2 -38.61 4.68 -51.92
N LYS A 3 -37.55 4.16 -51.31
CA LYS A 3 -37.46 4.01 -49.85
C LYS A 3 -36.02 3.98 -49.32
N LEU A 4 -35.85 4.84 -48.33
CA LEU A 4 -34.87 4.85 -47.26
C LEU A 4 -35.11 3.64 -46.33
N ILE A 5 -34.14 2.76 -46.07
CA ILE A 5 -34.08 2.00 -44.81
C ILE A 5 -32.63 1.98 -44.30
N LEU A 6 -32.45 2.84 -43.31
CA LEU A 6 -31.42 2.90 -42.29
C LEU A 6 -31.48 1.63 -41.41
N CYS A 7 -30.37 0.92 -41.26
CA CYS A 7 -30.11 0.01 -40.13
C CYS A 7 -28.59 -0.02 -39.85
N LEU A 8 -28.06 1.11 -39.36
CA LEU A 8 -26.90 1.12 -38.49
C LEU A 8 -27.44 1.14 -37.06
N LEU A 9 -27.30 0.02 -36.33
CA LEU A 9 -27.53 -0.21 -34.89
C LEU A 9 -27.45 -1.75 -34.75
N LEU A 10 -26.60 -2.42 -33.96
CA LEU A 10 -25.90 -2.05 -32.75
C LEU A 10 -24.58 -2.85 -32.68
N LEU A 11 -23.44 -2.18 -32.56
CA LEU A 11 -22.29 -2.78 -31.89
C LEU A 11 -22.58 -2.71 -30.39
N GLY A 12 -23.32 -3.70 -29.89
CA GLY A 12 -23.54 -3.88 -28.46
C GLY A 12 -22.19 -4.09 -27.80
N GLN A 13 -21.75 -3.12 -26.99
CA GLN A 13 -20.63 -3.32 -26.07
C GLN A 13 -21.05 -4.39 -25.06
N ALA A 14 -20.47 -5.59 -25.21
CA ALA A 14 -20.58 -6.64 -24.23
C ALA A 14 -19.83 -6.21 -22.96
N ASN A 15 -20.57 -5.65 -22.00
CA ASN A 15 -20.13 -5.60 -20.62
C ASN A 15 -20.07 -7.05 -20.10
N PHE A 16 -18.87 -7.64 -20.10
CA PHE A 16 -18.63 -8.97 -19.55
C PHE A 16 -18.76 -8.90 -18.02
N ALA A 17 -19.95 -9.16 -17.49
CA ALA A 17 -20.13 -9.42 -16.07
C ALA A 17 -19.51 -10.79 -15.74
N GLN A 18 -18.42 -10.80 -14.98
CA GLN A 18 -17.75 -12.05 -14.58
C GLN A 18 -18.70 -13.02 -13.89
N THR A 19 -18.59 -14.31 -14.23
CA THR A 19 -19.41 -15.38 -13.67
C THR A 19 -19.07 -15.64 -12.19
N THR A 20 -19.97 -16.30 -11.46
CA THR A 20 -19.75 -16.68 -10.06
C THR A 20 -18.52 -17.57 -9.89
N ASP A 21 -18.28 -18.45 -10.87
CA ASP A 21 -17.17 -19.40 -10.85
C ASP A 21 -15.83 -18.70 -11.09
N GLU A 22 -15.79 -17.73 -12.02
CA GLU A 22 -14.60 -16.90 -12.26
C GLU A 22 -14.21 -16.08 -11.02
N LYS A 23 -15.19 -15.52 -10.30
CA LYS A 23 -14.95 -14.78 -9.05
C LYS A 23 -14.44 -15.69 -7.93
N ALA A 24 -14.98 -16.90 -7.82
CA ALA A 24 -14.54 -17.88 -6.84
C ALA A 24 -13.10 -18.34 -7.10
N GLU A 25 -12.75 -18.60 -8.37
CA GLU A 25 -11.40 -18.97 -8.76
C GLU A 25 -10.40 -17.82 -8.51
N ALA A 26 -10.77 -16.58 -8.86
CA ALA A 26 -9.94 -15.40 -8.59
C ALA A 26 -9.68 -15.21 -7.09
N LYS A 27 -10.71 -15.37 -6.25
CA LYS A 27 -10.57 -15.30 -4.79
C LYS A 27 -9.63 -16.39 -4.26
N LYS A 28 -9.76 -17.63 -4.74
CA LYS A 28 -8.87 -18.74 -4.37
C LYS A 28 -7.42 -18.44 -4.73
N LYS A 29 -7.17 -17.90 -5.93
CA LYS A 29 -5.82 -17.49 -6.37
C LYS A 29 -5.23 -16.42 -5.45
N VAL A 30 -5.99 -15.41 -5.06
CA VAL A 30 -5.54 -14.36 -4.14
C VAL A 30 -5.21 -14.92 -2.75
N GLU A 31 -6.01 -15.84 -2.20
CA GLU A 31 -5.71 -16.44 -0.90
C GLU A 31 -4.46 -17.36 -0.96
N GLN A 32 -4.28 -18.11 -2.05
CA GLN A 32 -3.07 -18.90 -2.27
C GLN A 32 -1.82 -18.02 -2.39
N GLU A 33 -1.90 -16.91 -3.12
CA GLU A 33 -0.82 -15.94 -3.22
C GLU A 33 -0.52 -15.33 -1.84
N LYS A 34 -1.55 -14.88 -1.11
CA LYS A 34 -1.38 -14.37 0.26
C LYS A 34 -0.69 -15.39 1.16
N ALA A 35 -0.94 -16.69 1.02
CA ALA A 35 -0.38 -17.71 1.90
C ALA A 35 1.15 -17.83 1.78
N VAL A 36 1.73 -17.49 0.63
CA VAL A 36 3.18 -17.57 0.39
C VAL A 36 3.92 -16.24 0.56
N LEU A 37 3.21 -15.12 0.66
CA LEU A 37 3.80 -13.81 0.90
C LEU A 37 4.14 -13.61 2.38
N THR A 38 5.26 -12.95 2.64
CA THR A 38 5.68 -12.52 3.99
C THR A 38 4.55 -11.75 4.68
N LYS A 39 4.44 -11.90 6.00
CA LYS A 39 3.40 -11.30 6.85
C LYS A 39 4.02 -10.27 7.81
N PRO A 40 4.35 -9.06 7.33
CA PRO A 40 5.14 -8.11 8.11
C PRO A 40 4.34 -7.34 9.17
N TYR A 41 3.00 -7.47 9.18
CA TYR A 41 2.14 -6.75 10.10
C TYR A 41 1.93 -7.53 11.40
N HIS A 42 2.16 -6.90 12.54
CA HIS A 42 1.97 -7.48 13.86
C HIS A 42 0.73 -6.86 14.52
N GLU A 43 -0.34 -7.65 14.66
CA GLU A 43 -1.66 -7.16 15.16
C GLU A 43 -1.62 -6.84 16.66
N GLU A 44 -0.70 -7.48 17.38
CA GLU A 44 -0.45 -7.34 18.81
C GLU A 44 0.38 -6.11 19.20
N GLU A 45 0.98 -5.44 18.22
CA GLU A 45 1.94 -4.36 18.48
C GLU A 45 1.25 -3.03 18.81
N ASP A 46 1.76 -2.31 19.81
CA ASP A 46 1.40 -0.91 20.07
C ASP A 46 2.21 0.00 19.13
N ALA A 47 1.54 0.55 18.12
CA ALA A 47 2.17 1.42 17.14
C ALA A 47 2.81 2.67 17.75
N SER A 48 2.28 3.23 18.85
CA SER A 48 2.86 4.41 19.49
C SER A 48 4.20 4.08 20.14
N LEU A 49 4.30 2.91 20.79
CA LEU A 49 5.56 2.45 21.37
C LEU A 49 6.58 2.11 20.28
N LYS A 50 6.16 1.34 19.27
CA LYS A 50 7.08 0.94 18.19
C LYS A 50 7.59 2.15 17.40
N VAL A 51 6.73 3.09 17.04
CA VAL A 51 7.17 4.29 16.32
C VAL A 51 8.09 5.15 17.18
N LYS A 52 7.86 5.24 18.50
CA LYS A 52 8.80 5.92 19.41
C LYS A 52 10.20 5.27 19.40
N GLU A 53 10.27 3.94 19.41
CA GLU A 53 11.55 3.21 19.29
C GLU A 53 12.25 3.50 17.95
N LEU A 54 11.48 3.44 16.85
CA LEU A 54 12.00 3.71 15.51
C LEU A 54 12.51 5.15 15.38
N LEU A 55 11.81 6.14 15.94
CA LEU A 55 12.26 7.53 15.93
C LEU A 55 13.61 7.71 16.65
N ALA A 56 13.85 6.97 17.73
CA ALA A 56 15.15 7.01 18.43
C ALA A 56 16.28 6.41 17.58
N VAL A 57 16.00 5.40 16.75
CA VAL A 57 16.96 4.84 15.78
C VAL A 57 17.15 5.80 14.60
N ALA A 58 16.05 6.34 14.08
CA ALA A 58 16.03 7.28 12.96
C ALA A 58 16.90 8.52 13.23
N GLN A 59 16.88 9.03 14.46
CA GLN A 59 17.73 10.15 14.89
C GLN A 59 19.23 9.81 14.83
N LYS A 60 19.62 8.58 15.18
CA LYS A 60 21.02 8.13 15.17
C LYS A 60 21.51 7.82 13.76
N GLU A 61 20.63 7.26 12.93
CA GLU A 61 20.95 6.85 11.56
C GLU A 61 20.70 7.96 10.53
N HIS A 62 20.18 9.13 10.95
CA HIS A 62 19.77 10.21 10.06
C HIS A 62 18.78 9.76 8.98
N LYS A 63 17.84 8.89 9.37
CA LYS A 63 16.81 8.34 8.48
C LYS A 63 15.42 8.89 8.82
N LYS A 64 14.49 8.76 7.88
CA LYS A 64 13.06 8.93 8.10
C LYS A 64 12.42 7.61 8.53
N VAL A 65 11.19 7.64 9.02
CA VAL A 65 10.39 6.43 9.23
C VAL A 65 9.35 6.36 8.12
N LEU A 66 9.45 5.34 7.27
CA LEU A 66 8.46 5.04 6.24
C LEU A 66 7.48 4.03 6.83
N ILE A 67 6.24 4.43 7.06
CA ILE A 67 5.20 3.59 7.64
C ILE A 67 4.24 3.16 6.53
N GLN A 68 4.14 1.86 6.27
CA GLN A 68 3.08 1.28 5.45
C GLN A 68 1.91 0.88 6.35
N VAL A 69 0.86 1.69 6.37
CA VAL A 69 -0.36 1.36 7.10
C VAL A 69 -1.16 0.34 6.29
N GLY A 70 -1.55 -0.75 6.92
CA GLY A 70 -2.25 -1.86 6.28
C GLY A 70 -2.43 -3.05 7.20
N GLY A 71 -2.48 -4.26 6.66
CA GLY A 71 -2.54 -5.47 7.48
C GLY A 71 -2.34 -6.74 6.67
N ASN A 72 -2.09 -7.86 7.35
CA ASN A 72 -1.85 -9.16 6.72
C ASN A 72 -3.06 -9.72 5.93
N TRP A 73 -4.24 -9.14 6.14
CA TRP A 73 -5.48 -9.45 5.43
C TRP A 73 -5.53 -8.81 4.02
N CYS A 74 -4.71 -7.80 3.74
CA CYS A 74 -4.71 -6.97 2.53
C CYS A 74 -3.67 -7.47 1.51
N ILE A 75 -4.11 -8.04 0.38
CA ILE A 75 -3.19 -8.55 -0.65
C ILE A 75 -2.28 -7.46 -1.23
N TRP A 76 -2.79 -6.26 -1.49
CA TRP A 76 -2.00 -5.14 -2.04
C TRP A 76 -0.90 -4.69 -1.09
N CYS A 77 -1.17 -4.71 0.21
CA CYS A 77 -0.18 -4.43 1.25
C CYS A 77 0.98 -5.42 1.21
N LEU A 78 0.66 -6.71 1.05
CA LEU A 78 1.68 -7.77 0.95
C LEU A 78 2.44 -7.71 -0.38
N ARG A 79 1.78 -7.40 -1.49
CA ARG A 79 2.42 -7.18 -2.79
C ARG A 79 3.37 -6.01 -2.76
N LEU A 80 3.01 -4.89 -2.13
CA LEU A 80 3.88 -3.72 -2.04
C LEU A 80 5.15 -4.03 -1.24
N ASN A 81 4.97 -4.67 -0.08
CA ASN A 81 6.09 -5.13 0.74
C ASN A 81 6.99 -6.09 -0.04
N ASP A 82 6.42 -7.10 -0.71
CA ASP A 82 7.18 -8.08 -1.48
C ASP A 82 7.91 -7.43 -2.67
N PHE A 83 7.25 -6.52 -3.37
CA PHE A 83 7.80 -5.77 -4.49
C PHE A 83 9.02 -4.93 -4.09
N ILE A 84 8.91 -4.18 -2.97
CA ILE A 84 10.02 -3.38 -2.44
C ILE A 84 11.17 -4.29 -2.00
N ASN A 85 10.89 -5.38 -1.27
CA ASN A 85 11.95 -6.22 -0.71
C ASN A 85 12.66 -7.12 -1.73
N LYS A 86 11.97 -7.55 -2.80
CA LYS A 86 12.56 -8.39 -3.86
C LYS A 86 13.24 -7.58 -4.96
N ASN A 87 12.95 -6.29 -5.07
CA ASN A 87 13.65 -5.41 -5.99
C ASN A 87 14.86 -4.80 -5.30
N GLU A 88 16.06 -5.21 -5.69
CA GLU A 88 17.32 -4.78 -5.06
C GLU A 88 17.48 -3.26 -5.02
N ALA A 89 17.17 -2.56 -6.12
CA ALA A 89 17.32 -1.11 -6.19
C ALA A 89 16.33 -0.37 -5.27
N LEU A 90 15.08 -0.84 -5.19
CA LEU A 90 14.10 -0.27 -4.25
C LEU A 90 14.49 -0.57 -2.81
N LYS A 91 14.93 -1.80 -2.53
CA LYS A 91 15.38 -2.20 -1.19
C LYS A 91 16.56 -1.37 -0.72
N GLN A 92 17.60 -1.21 -1.54
CA GLN A 92 18.75 -0.37 -1.22
C GLN A 92 18.34 1.08 -0.97
N LEU A 93 17.44 1.63 -1.80
CA LEU A 93 16.92 2.98 -1.61
C LEU A 93 16.16 3.12 -0.28
N VAL A 94 15.34 2.12 0.08
CA VAL A 94 14.62 2.09 1.36
C VAL A 94 15.59 1.99 2.53
N ASP A 95 16.47 0.99 2.53
CA ASP A 95 17.40 0.69 3.62
C ASP A 95 18.38 1.85 3.89
N ALA A 96 18.76 2.59 2.84
CA ALA A 96 19.64 3.75 2.96
C ALA A 96 18.96 4.97 3.60
N ASN A 97 17.65 5.16 3.37
CA ASN A 97 16.98 6.44 3.67
C ASN A 97 15.91 6.34 4.75
N TYR A 98 15.40 5.14 5.02
CA TYR A 98 14.23 4.94 5.85
C TYR A 98 14.41 3.78 6.82
N LEU A 99 13.72 3.87 7.96
CA LEU A 99 13.28 2.71 8.73
C LEU A 99 11.89 2.33 8.24
N TYR A 100 11.77 1.18 7.60
CA TYR A 100 10.53 0.73 6.97
C TYR A 100 9.69 -0.11 7.93
N TYR A 101 8.51 0.42 8.29
CA TYR A 101 7.64 -0.13 9.31
C TYR A 101 6.26 -0.46 8.78
N HIS A 102 5.70 -1.60 9.22
CA HIS A 102 4.40 -2.11 8.80
C HIS A 102 3.40 -1.99 9.95
N LEU A 103 2.67 -0.88 9.97
CA LEU A 103 1.71 -0.58 11.02
C LEU A 103 0.38 -1.28 10.74
N ASN A 104 -0.01 -2.19 11.63
CA ASN A 104 -1.27 -2.93 11.49
C ASN A 104 -2.50 -2.06 11.79
N TRP A 105 -3.46 -2.07 10.87
CA TRP A 105 -4.84 -1.73 11.14
C TRP A 105 -5.72 -2.96 10.86
N SER A 106 -6.63 -3.23 11.77
CA SER A 106 -7.58 -4.35 11.71
C SER A 106 -8.78 -4.06 12.60
N PRO A 107 -9.90 -4.78 12.46
CA PRO A 107 -11.02 -4.67 13.40
C PRO A 107 -10.65 -5.00 14.86
N LYS A 108 -9.61 -5.84 15.08
CA LYS A 108 -9.17 -6.27 16.42
C LYS A 108 -8.22 -5.28 17.07
N ASN A 109 -7.27 -4.75 16.31
CA ASN A 109 -6.40 -3.67 16.71
C ASN A 109 -6.40 -2.60 15.61
N LYS A 110 -7.05 -1.48 15.91
CA LYS A 110 -7.16 -0.33 15.02
C LYS A 110 -6.06 0.71 15.24
N ASN A 111 -5.24 0.57 16.27
CA ASN A 111 -4.22 1.55 16.63
C ASN A 111 -4.74 3.02 16.73
N GLU A 112 -6.00 3.21 17.16
CA GLU A 112 -6.68 4.53 17.18
C GLU A 112 -5.87 5.60 17.94
N LYS A 113 -5.27 5.24 19.08
CA LYS A 113 -4.42 6.15 19.87
C LYS A 113 -3.22 6.68 19.07
N PHE A 114 -2.61 5.85 18.23
CA PHE A 114 -1.51 6.28 17.36
C PHE A 114 -2.04 7.23 16.28
N PHE A 115 -3.09 6.80 15.56
CA PHE A 115 -3.62 7.58 14.45
C PHE A 115 -4.18 8.94 14.86
N ASN A 116 -4.77 9.06 16.05
CA ASN A 116 -5.27 10.34 16.57
C ASN A 116 -4.16 11.38 16.80
N GLN A 117 -2.89 10.97 16.89
CA GLN A 117 -1.75 11.90 16.93
C GLN A 117 -1.48 12.57 15.57
N TYR A 118 -2.05 12.01 14.49
CA TYR A 118 -1.81 12.38 13.09
C TYR A 118 -3.12 12.68 12.34
N GLU A 119 -4.12 13.25 13.02
CA GLU A 119 -5.42 13.64 12.44
C GLU A 119 -6.30 12.46 11.99
N GLY A 120 -5.98 11.23 12.42
CA GLY A 120 -6.77 10.03 12.15
C GLY A 120 -6.04 9.00 11.29
N ASN A 121 -6.75 7.93 10.93
CA ASN A 121 -6.19 6.85 10.13
C ASN A 121 -6.30 7.19 8.63
N PRO A 122 -5.19 7.43 7.91
CA PRO A 122 -5.25 7.80 6.51
C PRO A 122 -5.83 6.70 5.61
N GLY A 123 -5.78 5.44 6.05
CA GLY A 123 -6.32 4.30 5.30
C GLY A 123 -7.85 4.32 5.15
N GLU A 124 -8.56 5.01 6.05
CA GLU A 124 -10.02 5.18 5.94
C GLU A 124 -10.41 6.08 4.76
N LYS A 125 -9.53 7.03 4.39
CA LYS A 125 -9.74 7.95 3.26
C LYS A 125 -9.14 7.43 1.96
N HIS A 126 -7.98 6.80 2.04
CA HIS A 126 -7.15 6.47 0.88
C HIS A 126 -7.15 4.98 0.51
N GLY A 127 -7.73 4.12 1.35
CA GLY A 127 -7.58 2.68 1.22
C GLY A 127 -6.23 2.18 1.74
N TYR A 128 -5.99 0.88 1.57
CA TYR A 128 -4.78 0.21 2.06
C TYR A 128 -4.06 -0.53 0.91
N PRO A 129 -2.73 -0.50 0.85
CA PRO A 129 -1.85 0.20 1.78
C PRO A 129 -1.87 1.73 1.57
N VAL A 130 -1.45 2.46 2.60
CA VAL A 130 -1.16 3.90 2.50
C VAL A 130 0.16 4.17 3.20
N PHE A 131 1.00 5.00 2.61
CA PHE A 131 2.27 5.39 3.24
C PHE A 131 2.09 6.64 4.10
N MET A 132 2.73 6.63 5.26
CA MET A 132 3.06 7.83 6.04
C MET A 132 4.58 7.94 6.12
N ILE A 133 5.11 9.16 6.00
CA ILE A 133 6.53 9.44 6.22
C ILE A 133 6.66 10.38 7.41
N LEU A 134 7.39 9.93 8.42
CA LEU A 134 7.78 10.75 9.56
C LEU A 134 9.25 11.13 9.45
N GLU A 135 9.55 12.39 9.75
CA GLU A 135 10.93 12.82 10.04
C GLU A 135 11.42 12.16 11.34
N ALA A 136 12.74 12.13 11.56
CA ALA A 136 13.34 11.61 12.80
C ALA A 136 12.86 12.34 14.07
N SER A 137 12.30 13.55 13.93
CA SER A 137 11.65 14.30 15.02
C SER A 137 10.25 13.79 15.39
N GLY A 138 9.67 12.88 14.58
CA GLY A 138 8.29 12.42 14.71
C GLY A 138 7.27 13.24 13.93
N LYS A 139 7.70 14.32 13.26
CA LYS A 139 6.83 15.15 12.41
C LYS A 139 6.38 14.36 11.18
N LEU A 140 5.07 14.25 10.98
CA LEU A 140 4.49 13.75 9.73
C LEU A 140 4.75 14.76 8.60
N VAL A 141 5.37 14.29 7.53
CA VAL A 141 5.70 15.13 6.35
C VAL A 141 5.00 14.69 5.08
N LYS A 142 4.55 13.43 5.01
CA LYS A 142 3.81 12.94 3.85
C LYS A 142 2.82 11.87 4.24
N VAL A 143 1.62 11.96 3.67
CA VAL A 143 0.71 10.83 3.48
C VAL A 143 0.59 10.59 1.97
N GLN A 144 0.71 9.34 1.54
CA GLN A 144 0.68 8.97 0.12
C GLN A 144 -0.21 7.74 -0.08
N GLU A 145 -1.31 7.92 -0.81
CA GLU A 145 -2.09 6.79 -1.33
C GLU A 145 -1.25 5.98 -2.32
N THR A 146 -1.38 4.65 -2.32
CA THR A 146 -0.51 3.80 -3.14
C THR A 146 -1.15 3.38 -4.46
N GLY A 147 -2.41 3.69 -4.70
CA GLY A 147 -3.11 3.39 -5.95
C GLY A 147 -2.46 4.08 -7.15
N SER A 148 -1.95 5.31 -6.99
CA SER A 148 -1.15 5.95 -8.05
C SER A 148 0.15 5.23 -8.38
N LEU A 149 0.69 4.44 -7.45
CA LEU A 149 1.94 3.68 -7.62
C LEU A 149 1.71 2.32 -8.31
N GLU A 150 0.47 1.89 -8.45
CA GLU A 150 0.10 0.60 -9.03
C GLU A 150 0.33 0.54 -10.55
N GLU A 151 0.55 -0.68 -11.03
CA GLU A 151 0.55 -1.05 -12.45
C GLU A 151 0.17 -2.53 -12.62
N GLY A 152 -0.86 -2.79 -13.42
CA GLY A 152 -1.39 -4.14 -13.63
C GLY A 152 -1.89 -4.77 -12.33
N LYS A 153 -1.29 -5.89 -11.91
CA LYS A 153 -1.62 -6.62 -10.67
C LYS A 153 -0.59 -6.39 -9.55
N GLY A 154 0.24 -5.36 -9.68
CA GLY A 154 1.30 -5.03 -8.73
C GLY A 154 1.63 -3.55 -8.77
N TYR A 155 2.91 -3.21 -8.65
CA TYR A 155 3.39 -1.84 -8.56
C TYR A 155 4.37 -1.51 -9.68
N SER A 156 4.35 -0.25 -10.11
CA SER A 156 5.29 0.26 -11.11
C SER A 156 6.62 0.60 -10.45
N PHE A 157 7.71 0.03 -10.96
CA PHE A 157 9.06 0.30 -10.45
C PHE A 157 9.40 1.79 -10.47
N GLU A 158 9.19 2.46 -11.60
CA GLU A 158 9.54 3.87 -11.75
C GLU A 158 8.71 4.78 -10.83
N LYS A 159 7.42 4.50 -10.65
CA LYS A 159 6.57 5.29 -9.75
C LYS A 159 6.98 5.12 -8.29
N VAL A 160 7.20 3.89 -7.85
CA VAL A 160 7.63 3.60 -6.47
C VAL A 160 9.02 4.18 -6.22
N LYS A 161 9.97 3.99 -7.13
CA LYS A 161 11.32 4.57 -7.05
C LYS A 161 11.28 6.09 -6.96
N THR A 162 10.51 6.74 -7.84
CA THR A 162 10.38 8.20 -7.86
C THR A 162 9.80 8.73 -6.55
N PHE A 163 8.75 8.07 -6.03
CA PHE A 163 8.18 8.41 -4.73
C PHE A 163 9.21 8.29 -3.61
N LEU A 164 9.90 7.15 -3.51
CA LEU A 164 10.89 6.91 -2.46
C LEU A 164 12.09 7.86 -2.55
N ALA A 165 12.58 8.16 -3.76
CA ALA A 165 13.73 9.05 -3.96
C ALA A 165 13.37 10.51 -3.65
N SER A 166 12.20 10.98 -4.09
CA SER A 166 11.76 12.37 -3.88
C SER A 166 11.44 12.71 -2.43
N ASN A 167 11.33 11.71 -1.56
CA ASN A 167 11.03 11.88 -0.13
C ASN A 167 12.16 11.40 0.79
N ALA A 168 13.31 11.03 0.22
CA ALA A 168 14.46 10.49 0.95
C ALA A 168 14.95 11.44 2.06
N SER A 169 15.76 10.91 2.96
CA SER A 169 16.45 11.73 3.96
C SER A 169 17.45 12.63 3.23
N ASN A 170 17.56 13.90 3.66
CA ASN A 170 18.54 14.86 3.12
C ASN A 170 19.89 14.69 3.80
#